data_AF-A0A1G0M7L1-F1
#
_entry.id   AF-A0A1G0M7L1-F1
#
_cell.length_a   1.000
_cell.length_b   1.000
_cell.length_c   1.000
_cell.angle_alpha   90.00
_cell.angle_beta   90.00
_cell.angle_gamma   90.00
#
_symmetry.space_group_name_H-M   'P 1'
#
loop_
_entity.id
_entity.type
_entity.pdbx_description
1 polymer ?
#
loop_
_entity_poly.entity_id
_entity_poly.type
_entity_poly.pdbx_seq_one_letter_code
_entity_poly.pdbx_strand_id
1 'polypeptide(L)'
;MLRRSRSGFTLVELMIVVSIIGILAAIAVPNYQWSIIKAREAVLRETLYNFRTTLDQFYADQGKYPDTIEELKEKNYMREIPRDPFTNSNTTWETVEPPPQTTPSGSDGSSASTTGGTDIGKVYDVKSGSDKISPSTNTPYKEW
;
A
#
# COMPACT_ATOMS: atom_id res chain seq x y z
N MET A 1 63.03 -2.18 -33.08
CA MET A 1 61.57 -2.06 -32.84
C MET A 1 61.13 -3.21 -31.94
N LEU A 2 60.81 -2.95 -30.66
CA LEU A 2 60.30 -3.98 -29.75
C LEU A 2 58.84 -4.27 -30.07
N ARG A 3 58.55 -5.49 -30.55
CA ARG A 3 57.20 -5.95 -30.86
C ARG A 3 56.48 -6.21 -29.53
N ARG A 4 55.60 -5.29 -29.14
CA ARG A 4 54.74 -5.47 -27.95
C ARG A 4 53.80 -6.64 -28.21
N SER A 5 53.98 -7.75 -27.48
CA SER A 5 53.07 -8.89 -27.53
C SER A 5 51.69 -8.42 -27.08
N ARG A 6 50.68 -8.55 -27.94
CA ARG A 6 49.28 -8.33 -27.55
C ARG A 6 48.79 -9.64 -26.93
N SER A 7 48.75 -9.71 -25.60
CA SER A 7 48.04 -10.78 -24.90
C SER A 7 46.53 -10.59 -25.11
N GLY A 8 45.87 -11.58 -25.69
CA GLY A 8 44.41 -11.66 -25.76
C GLY A 8 43.85 -12.48 -24.60
N PHE A 9 42.58 -12.27 -24.26
CA PHE A 9 41.85 -13.10 -23.31
C PHE A 9 41.63 -14.51 -23.88
N THR A 10 41.76 -15.53 -23.03
CA THR A 10 41.38 -16.90 -23.40
C THR A 10 39.86 -17.10 -23.26
N LEU A 11 39.29 -18.00 -24.06
CA LEU A 11 37.88 -18.37 -23.93
C LEU A 11 37.58 -18.98 -22.54
N VAL A 12 38.54 -19.70 -21.97
CA VAL A 12 38.40 -20.32 -20.65
C VAL A 12 38.33 -19.28 -19.54
N GLU A 13 39.14 -18.22 -19.59
CA GLU A 13 39.05 -17.11 -18.63
C GLU A 13 37.68 -16.44 -18.67
N LEU A 14 37.15 -16.18 -19.88
CA LEU A 14 35.81 -15.61 -20.02
C LEU A 14 34.73 -16.53 -19.44
N MET A 15 34.83 -17.84 -19.71
CA MET A 15 33.86 -18.83 -19.21
C MET A 15 33.83 -18.88 -17.68
N ILE A 16 35.00 -18.87 -17.02
CA ILE A 16 35.08 -18.87 -15.56
C ILE A 16 34.47 -17.59 -14.98
N VAL A 17 34.78 -16.43 -15.57
CA VAL A 17 34.25 -15.14 -15.11
C VAL A 17 32.72 -15.09 -15.22
N VAL A 18 32.16 -15.47 -16.37
CA VAL A 18 30.70 -15.50 -16.57
C VAL A 18 30.04 -16.51 -15.64
N SER A 19 30.69 -17.65 -15.37
CA SER A 19 30.18 -18.65 -14.42
C SER A 19 30.10 -18.10 -13.00
N ILE A 20 31.16 -17.42 -12.53
CA ILE A 20 31.18 -16.79 -11.20
C ILE A 20 30.11 -15.70 -11.10
N ILE A 21 30.00 -14.84 -12.11
CA ILE A 21 28.95 -13.80 -12.16
C ILE A 21 27.56 -14.43 -12.13
N GLY A 22 27.34 -15.53 -12.86
CA GLY A 22 26.07 -16.27 -12.86
C GLY A 22 25.68 -16.79 -11.48
N ILE A 23 26.63 -17.39 -10.75
CA ILE A 23 26.39 -17.89 -9.38
C ILE A 23 26.05 -16.73 -8.43
N LEU A 24 26.79 -15.63 -8.50
CA LEU A 24 26.52 -14.45 -7.67
C LEU A 24 25.15 -13.84 -7.99
N ALA A 25 24.80 -13.70 -9.27
CA ALA A 25 23.51 -13.16 -9.70
C ALA A 25 22.34 -14.03 -9.23
N ALA A 26 22.48 -15.37 -9.27
CA ALA A 26 21.45 -16.30 -8.84
C ALA A 26 21.07 -16.13 -7.36
N ILE A 27 22.01 -15.74 -6.50
CA ILE A 27 21.75 -15.47 -5.07
C ILE A 27 21.36 -14.01 -4.85
N ALA A 28 22.00 -13.06 -5.54
CA ALA A 28 21.82 -11.64 -5.30
C ALA A 28 20.46 -11.12 -5.76
N VAL A 29 19.98 -11.53 -6.94
CA VAL A 29 18.73 -11.04 -7.54
C VAL A 29 17.49 -11.34 -6.68
N PRO A 30 17.22 -12.59 -6.24
CA PRO A 30 16.06 -12.85 -5.40
C PRO A 30 16.17 -12.09 -4.07
N ASN A 31 17.34 -12.09 -3.42
CA ASN A 31 17.54 -11.37 -2.17
C ASN A 31 17.25 -9.86 -2.30
N TYR A 32 17.67 -9.24 -3.39
CA TYR A 32 17.38 -7.85 -3.68
C TYR A 32 15.87 -7.60 -3.86
N GLN A 33 15.17 -8.47 -4.59
CA GLN A 33 13.70 -8.37 -4.74
C GLN A 33 12.98 -8.48 -3.38
N TRP A 34 13.39 -9.41 -2.52
CA TRP A 34 12.86 -9.54 -1.16
C TRP A 34 13.07 -8.26 -0.33
N SER A 35 14.24 -7.63 -0.45
CA SER A 35 14.52 -6.35 0.24
C SER A 35 13.61 -5.22 -0.24
N ILE A 36 13.35 -5.12 -1.54
CA ILE A 36 12.42 -4.12 -2.09
C ILE A 36 11.00 -4.37 -1.59
N ILE A 37 10.54 -5.62 -1.58
CA ILE A 37 9.19 -5.96 -1.10
C ILE A 37 9.05 -5.55 0.36
N LYS A 38 10.01 -5.89 1.23
CA LYS A 38 9.99 -5.49 2.64
C LYS A 38 9.95 -3.96 2.81
N ALA A 39 10.70 -3.22 2.01
CA ALA A 39 10.65 -1.75 2.04
C ALA A 39 9.27 -1.22 1.64
N ARG A 40 8.65 -1.79 0.59
CA ARG A 40 7.29 -1.44 0.16
C ARG A 40 6.24 -1.80 1.21
N GLU A 41 6.36 -2.94 1.87
CA GLU A 41 5.48 -3.34 2.98
C GLU A 41 5.57 -2.36 4.14
N ALA A 42 6.78 -1.92 4.51
CA ALA A 42 6.98 -0.93 5.57
C ALA A 42 6.32 0.41 5.22
N VAL A 43 6.53 0.90 3.99
CA VAL A 43 5.88 2.12 3.49
C VAL A 43 4.36 1.97 3.47
N LEU A 44 3.83 0.82 3.03
CA LEU A 44 2.38 0.59 2.99
C LEU A 44 1.79 0.66 4.40
N ARG A 45 2.37 -0.05 5.37
CA ARG A 45 1.87 -0.07 6.76
C ARG A 45 1.85 1.34 7.37
N GLU A 46 2.92 2.09 7.18
CA GLU A 46 3.01 3.47 7.63
C GLU A 46 1.97 4.36 6.94
N THR A 47 1.76 4.17 5.64
CA THR A 47 0.76 4.91 4.87
C THR A 47 -0.66 4.64 5.37
N LEU A 48 -1.01 3.38 5.59
CA LEU A 48 -2.33 2.98 6.11
C LEU A 48 -2.54 3.49 7.54
N TYR A 49 -1.51 3.45 8.38
CA TYR A 49 -1.56 4.03 9.73
C TYR A 49 -1.85 5.53 9.70
N ASN A 50 -1.18 6.26 8.79
CA ASN A 50 -1.41 7.69 8.60
C ASN A 50 -2.83 7.98 8.08
N PHE A 51 -3.36 7.17 7.16
CA PHE A 51 -4.76 7.29 6.73
C PHE A 51 -5.72 7.16 7.89
N ARG A 52 -5.63 6.07 8.68
CA ARG A 52 -6.50 5.83 9.83
C ARG A 52 -6.46 6.97 10.84
N THR A 53 -5.25 7.41 11.21
CA THR A 53 -5.05 8.55 12.11
C THR A 53 -5.70 9.83 11.58
N THR A 54 -5.61 10.07 10.27
CA THR A 54 -6.19 11.25 9.62
C THR A 54 -7.71 11.16 9.55
N LEU A 55 -8.27 9.98 9.28
CA LEU A 55 -9.70 9.73 9.26
C LEU A 55 -10.31 9.92 10.66
N ASP A 56 -9.64 9.42 11.70
CA ASP A 56 -10.04 9.64 13.09
C ASP A 56 -10.01 11.12 13.46
N GLN A 57 -8.97 11.84 13.05
CA GLN A 57 -8.86 13.29 13.26
C GLN A 57 -9.99 14.05 12.53
N PHE A 58 -10.29 13.67 11.28
CA PHE A 58 -11.38 14.25 10.52
C PHE A 58 -12.74 14.00 11.20
N TYR A 59 -12.98 12.78 11.67
CA TYR A 59 -14.19 12.43 12.40
C TYR A 59 -14.32 13.25 13.70
N ALA A 60 -13.22 13.41 14.45
CA ALA A 60 -13.19 14.19 15.68
C ALA A 60 -13.55 15.68 15.45
N ASP A 61 -13.12 16.25 14.32
CA ASP A 61 -13.35 17.65 13.99
C ASP A 61 -14.71 17.91 13.32
N GLN A 62 -15.14 17.01 12.42
CA GLN A 62 -16.33 17.19 11.58
C GLN A 62 -17.55 16.43 12.09
N GLY A 63 -17.39 15.51 13.04
CA GLY A 63 -18.45 14.63 13.56
C GLY A 63 -18.92 13.55 12.57
N LYS A 64 -18.27 13.44 11.41
CA LYS A 64 -18.53 12.43 10.37
C LYS A 64 -17.22 12.04 9.67
N TYR A 65 -17.16 10.84 9.11
CA TYR A 65 -16.08 10.44 8.21
C TYR A 65 -16.21 11.18 6.87
N PRO A 66 -15.14 11.29 6.09
CA PRO A 66 -15.23 11.88 4.77
C PRO A 66 -16.04 10.97 3.81
N ASP A 67 -16.65 11.59 2.80
CA ASP A 67 -17.41 10.87 1.78
C ASP A 67 -16.49 10.26 0.71
N THR A 68 -15.32 10.86 0.50
CA THR A 68 -14.26 10.36 -0.39
C THR A 68 -12.86 10.65 0.19
N ILE A 69 -11.83 9.94 -0.28
CA ILE A 69 -10.44 10.18 0.17
C ILE A 69 -9.97 11.58 -0.26
N GLU A 70 -10.46 12.08 -1.40
CA GLU A 70 -10.13 13.41 -1.92
C GLU A 70 -10.54 14.55 -0.97
N GLU A 71 -11.63 14.37 -0.19
CA GLU A 71 -12.09 15.35 0.78
C GLU A 71 -11.02 15.64 1.86
N LEU A 72 -10.21 14.64 2.23
CA LEU A 72 -9.09 14.82 3.18
C LEU A 72 -8.05 15.81 2.64
N LYS A 73 -7.82 15.81 1.33
CA LYS A 73 -6.91 16.75 0.68
C LYS A 73 -7.54 18.13 0.58
N GLU A 74 -8.80 18.20 0.15
CA GLU A 74 -9.52 19.47 -0.03
C GLU A 74 -9.66 20.24 1.29
N LYS A 75 -9.93 19.54 2.39
CA LYS A 75 -9.99 20.13 3.74
C LYS A 75 -8.62 20.21 4.44
N ASN A 76 -7.53 19.95 3.71
CA ASN A 76 -6.16 20.13 4.19
C ASN A 76 -5.77 19.26 5.41
N TYR A 77 -6.43 18.12 5.59
CA TYR A 77 -6.02 17.07 6.53
C TYR A 77 -4.80 16.30 6.01
N MET A 78 -4.70 16.18 4.68
CA MET A 78 -3.52 15.65 3.98
C MET A 78 -3.03 16.65 2.93
N ARG A 79 -1.71 16.81 2.83
CA ARG A 79 -1.11 17.65 1.77
C ARG A 79 -1.34 17.06 0.39
N GLU A 80 -1.19 15.74 0.30
CA GLU A 80 -1.41 14.95 -0.90
C GLU A 80 -1.81 13.53 -0.52
N ILE A 81 -2.57 12.88 -1.39
CA ILE A 81 -2.91 11.47 -1.21
C ILE A 81 -1.65 10.65 -1.52
N PRO A 82 -1.13 9.87 -0.57
CA PRO A 82 0.07 9.07 -0.79
C PRO A 82 -0.15 8.01 -1.86
N ARG A 83 0.93 7.63 -2.54
CA ARG A 83 0.93 6.59 -3.57
C ARG A 83 1.04 5.22 -2.93
N ASP A 84 0.18 4.28 -3.33
CA ASP A 84 0.28 2.88 -2.95
C ASP A 84 1.59 2.29 -3.51
N PRO A 85 2.49 1.75 -2.68
CA PRO A 85 3.80 1.25 -3.10
C PRO A 85 3.74 -0.04 -3.94
N PHE A 86 2.60 -0.73 -4.01
CA PHE A 86 2.41 -1.97 -4.78
C PHE A 86 1.72 -1.75 -6.13
N THR A 87 0.77 -0.83 -6.21
CA THR A 87 0.11 -0.44 -7.47
C THR A 87 0.82 0.73 -8.15
N ASN A 88 1.66 1.46 -7.42
CA ASN A 88 2.22 2.75 -7.82
C ASN A 88 1.14 3.72 -8.30
N SER A 89 -0.01 3.80 -7.62
CA SER A 89 -1.06 4.78 -7.91
C SER A 89 -1.60 5.41 -6.63
N ASN A 90 -2.17 6.61 -6.73
CA ASN A 90 -2.85 7.29 -5.63
C ASN A 90 -4.39 7.19 -5.72
N THR A 91 -4.93 6.55 -6.76
CA THR A 91 -6.38 6.41 -6.99
C THR A 91 -6.89 4.98 -6.80
N THR A 92 -6.00 4.02 -6.57
CA THR A 92 -6.36 2.60 -6.45
C THR A 92 -6.71 2.19 -5.03
N TRP A 93 -6.76 3.13 -4.09
CA TRP A 93 -7.11 2.84 -2.70
C TRP A 93 -8.55 2.34 -2.61
N GLU A 94 -8.76 1.23 -1.89
CA GLU A 94 -10.09 0.69 -1.64
C GLU A 94 -10.61 1.25 -0.31
N THR A 95 -11.79 1.88 -0.33
CA THR A 95 -12.41 2.45 0.86
C THR A 95 -13.35 1.45 1.52
N VAL A 96 -13.35 1.41 2.84
CA VAL A 96 -14.26 0.60 3.64
C VAL A 96 -15.30 1.51 4.29
N GLU A 97 -16.57 1.16 4.14
CA GLU A 97 -17.67 1.89 4.76
C GLU A 97 -17.76 1.63 6.26
N PRO A 98 -18.14 2.64 7.07
CA PRO A 98 -18.32 2.45 8.50
C PRO A 98 -19.43 1.41 8.77
N PRO A 99 -19.31 0.63 9.84
CA PRO A 99 -20.38 -0.29 10.24
C PRO A 99 -21.66 0.50 10.54
N PRO A 100 -22.84 -0.04 10.17
CA PRO A 100 -24.10 0.63 10.47
C PRO A 100 -24.25 0.79 11.99
N GLN A 101 -24.45 2.02 12.46
CA GLN A 101 -24.74 2.26 13.86
C GLN A 101 -26.15 1.75 14.15
N THR A 102 -26.26 0.58 14.77
CA THR A 102 -27.50 0.19 15.42
C THR A 102 -27.62 1.05 16.68
N THR A 103 -28.22 2.23 16.54
CA THR A 103 -28.82 2.86 17.71
C THR A 103 -29.84 1.86 18.25
N PRO A 104 -29.83 1.51 19.56
CA PRO A 104 -30.91 0.74 20.14
C PRO A 104 -32.16 1.60 20.05
N SER A 105 -32.90 1.43 18.95
CA SER A 105 -34.16 2.11 18.71
C SER A 105 -35.12 1.59 19.77
N GLY A 106 -35.55 2.48 20.67
CA GLY A 106 -36.64 2.20 21.59
C GLY A 106 -37.81 1.63 20.78
N SER A 107 -38.35 0.52 21.27
CA SER A 107 -39.46 -0.19 20.67
C SER A 107 -40.69 0.71 20.59
N ASP A 108 -40.98 1.27 19.43
CA ASP A 108 -42.33 1.63 19.04
C ASP A 108 -42.46 1.50 17.52
N GLY A 109 -43.35 0.61 17.10
CA GLY A 109 -43.53 0.22 15.71
C GLY A 109 -44.02 1.37 14.85
N SER A 110 -43.18 1.82 13.94
CA SER A 110 -43.59 2.48 12.70
C SER A 110 -42.50 2.28 11.67
N SER A 111 -42.85 1.58 10.59
CA SER A 111 -42.07 1.48 9.38
C SER A 111 -41.93 2.87 8.75
N ALA A 112 -40.98 3.64 9.25
CA ALA A 112 -40.50 4.86 8.63
C ALA A 112 -39.18 4.51 7.95
N SER A 113 -39.09 4.74 6.64
CA SER A 113 -37.81 4.81 5.94
C SER A 113 -36.86 5.64 6.78
N THR A 114 -35.85 5.02 7.37
CA THR A 114 -34.94 5.68 8.31
C THR A 114 -33.96 6.54 7.53
N THR A 115 -34.48 7.59 6.89
CA THR A 115 -33.73 8.81 6.58
C THR A 115 -33.60 9.57 7.90
N GLY A 116 -32.75 9.04 8.76
CA GLY A 116 -32.57 9.50 10.14
C GLY A 116 -31.39 8.84 10.85
N GLY A 117 -30.55 8.10 10.14
CA GLY A 117 -29.20 7.84 10.59
C GLY A 117 -28.39 9.09 10.32
N THR A 118 -27.77 9.66 11.36
CA THR A 118 -26.76 10.71 11.22
C THR A 118 -25.81 10.32 10.09
N ASP A 119 -25.64 11.17 9.05
CA ASP A 119 -24.74 10.89 7.94
C ASP A 119 -23.30 10.81 8.47
N ILE A 120 -22.87 9.61 8.87
CA ILE A 120 -21.57 9.35 9.51
C ILE A 120 -20.41 9.28 8.51
N GLY A 121 -20.65 9.57 7.22
CA GLY A 121 -19.65 9.48 6.16
C GLY A 121 -19.47 8.09 5.58
N LYS A 122 -18.62 7.97 4.54
CA LYS A 122 -18.45 6.72 3.77
C LYS A 122 -17.07 6.08 3.90
N VAL A 123 -16.04 6.82 4.30
CA VAL A 123 -14.67 6.30 4.34
C VAL A 123 -14.23 6.13 5.78
N TYR A 124 -14.44 4.94 6.34
CA TYR A 124 -14.00 4.57 7.68
C TYR A 124 -12.56 4.06 7.71
N ASP A 125 -12.19 3.25 6.72
CA ASP A 125 -10.83 2.73 6.55
C ASP A 125 -10.42 2.75 5.08
N VAL A 126 -9.12 2.69 4.84
CA VAL A 126 -8.52 2.65 3.50
C VAL A 126 -7.61 1.44 3.42
N LYS A 127 -7.71 0.67 2.34
CA LYS A 127 -6.90 -0.52 2.07
C LYS A 127 -6.19 -0.44 0.73
N SER A 128 -5.08 -1.16 0.57
CA SER A 128 -4.35 -1.21 -0.69
C SER A 128 -5.22 -1.77 -1.82
N GLY A 129 -5.07 -1.23 -3.03
CA GLY A 129 -5.72 -1.77 -4.22
C GLY A 129 -5.00 -2.97 -4.84
N SER A 130 -3.93 -3.46 -4.23
CA SER A 130 -3.09 -4.49 -4.83
C SER A 130 -3.63 -5.91 -4.58
N ASP A 131 -3.83 -6.69 -5.65
CA ASP A 131 -4.16 -8.12 -5.56
C ASP A 131 -2.99 -9.02 -5.11
N LYS A 132 -1.84 -8.42 -4.76
CA LYS A 132 -0.67 -9.18 -4.31
C LYS A 132 -0.83 -9.62 -2.86
N ILE A 133 -0.14 -10.70 -2.53
CA ILE A 133 -0.09 -11.27 -1.18
C ILE A 133 1.26 -10.95 -0.56
N SER A 134 1.25 -10.61 0.73
CA SER A 134 2.47 -10.43 1.50
C SER A 134 3.23 -11.76 1.62
N PRO A 135 4.50 -11.82 1.22
CA PRO A 135 5.32 -13.01 1.41
C PRO A 135 5.60 -13.33 2.89
N SER A 136 5.44 -12.35 3.79
CA SER A 136 5.74 -12.52 5.22
C SER A 136 4.53 -13.00 6.03
N THR A 137 3.33 -12.50 5.74
CA THR A 137 2.10 -12.82 6.49
C THR A 137 1.16 -13.75 5.75
N ASN A 138 1.38 -14.01 4.46
CA ASN A 138 0.48 -14.78 3.60
C ASN A 138 -0.96 -14.23 3.55
N THR A 139 -1.12 -12.91 3.75
CA THR A 139 -2.39 -12.20 3.64
C THR A 139 -2.35 -11.26 2.44
N PRO A 140 -3.44 -11.12 1.66
CA PRO A 140 -3.54 -10.10 0.62
C PRO A 140 -3.29 -8.69 1.18
N TYR A 141 -2.64 -7.81 0.41
CA TYR A 141 -2.47 -6.41 0.83
C TYR A 141 -3.79 -5.65 0.91
N LYS A 142 -4.83 -6.11 0.20
CA LYS A 142 -6.20 -5.60 0.33
C LYS A 142 -6.85 -5.92 1.67
N GLU A 143 -6.23 -6.75 2.51
CA GLU A 143 -6.75 -7.09 3.84
C GLU A 143 -5.97 -6.43 4.98
N TRP A 144 -5.00 -5.58 4.64
CA TRP A 144 -4.20 -4.81 5.60
C TRP A 144 -4.88 -3.52 6.03
#